data_AF-A0A350R0P3-F1
#
_entry.id   AF-A0A350R0P3-F1
#
_cell.length_a   1.000
_cell.length_b   1.000
_cell.length_c   1.000
_cell.angle_alpha   90.00
_cell.angle_beta   90.00
_cell.angle_gamma   90.00
#
_symmetry.space_group_name_H-M   'P 1'
#
loop_
_entity.id
_entity.type
_entity.pdbx_description
1 polymer ?
#
loop_
_entity_poly.entity_id
_entity_poly.type
_entity_poly.pdbx_seq_one_letter_code
_entity_poly.pdbx_strand_id
1 'polypeptide(L)' 'MLSPKETLDTYYLEARRDLLELAAFLDRYDRAAEREGKAEDESMKESILEAMALLSQPEHPKANRAEQLLEHFAKIN' A
#
# COMPACT_ATOMS: atom_id res chain seq x y z
N MET A 1 20.16 9.13 13.57
CA MET A 1 19.05 8.25 13.12
C MET A 1 18.53 7.52 14.35
N LEU A 2 17.23 7.26 14.39
CA LEU A 2 16.65 6.40 15.42
C LEU A 2 17.23 4.98 15.28
N SER A 3 17.36 4.27 16.39
CA SER A 3 17.64 2.83 16.37
C SER A 3 16.47 2.06 15.74
N PRO A 4 16.66 0.78 15.35
CA PRO A 4 15.55 -0.03 14.84
C PRO A 4 14.36 -0.11 15.81
N LYS A 5 14.64 -0.21 17.12
CA LYS A 5 13.59 -0.24 18.14
C LYS A 5 12.86 1.09 18.26
N GLU A 6 13.59 2.20 18.34
CA GLU A 6 12.98 3.54 18.39
C GLU A 6 12.17 3.84 17.12
N THR A 7 12.59 3.35 15.96
CA THR A 7 11.84 3.47 14.70
C THR A 7 10.49 2.75 14.79
N LEU A 8 10.48 1.51 15.30
CA LEU A 8 9.25 0.76 15.52
C LEU A 8 8.34 1.49 16.52
N ASP A 9 8.87 1.85 17.69
CA ASP A 9 8.08 2.49 18.75
C ASP A 9 7.49 3.84 18.30
N THR A 10 8.22 4.59 17.48
CA THR A 10 7.77 5.91 16.98
C THR A 10 6.70 5.79 15.89
N TYR A 11 6.88 4.89 14.91
CA TYR A 11 6.08 4.92 13.68
C TYR A 11 5.08 3.76 13.55
N TYR A 12 5.12 2.76 14.44
CA TYR A 12 4.27 1.57 14.30
C TYR A 12 2.77 1.88 14.27
N LEU A 13 2.30 2.81 15.11
CA LEU A 13 0.88 3.14 15.17
C LEU A 13 0.38 3.83 13.90
N GLU A 14 1.21 4.68 13.29
CA GLU A 14 0.93 5.35 12.02
C GLU A 14 0.88 4.32 10.89
N ALA A 15 1.93 3.50 10.76
CA ALA A 15 1.97 2.43 9.76
C ALA A 15 0.78 1.46 9.89
N ARG A 16 0.39 1.10 11.12
CA ARG A 16 -0.79 0.28 11.38
C ARG A 16 -2.08 0.97 10.93
N ARG A 17 -2.23 2.26 11.22
CA ARG A 17 -3.41 3.05 10.79
C ARG A 17 -3.50 3.09 9.28
N ASP A 18 -2.40 3.33 8.58
CA ASP A 18 -2.41 3.42 7.11
C ASP A 18 -2.77 2.09 6.45
N LEU A 19 -2.33 0.95 7.01
CA LEU A 19 -2.77 -0.37 6.55
C LEU A 19 -4.28 -0.59 6.77
N LEU A 20 -4.86 -0.09 7.87
CA LEU A 20 -6.31 -0.17 8.11
C LEU A 20 -7.11 0.69 7.13
N GLU A 21 -6.62 1.88 6.80
CA GLU A 21 -7.23 2.74 5.77
C GLU A 21 -7.21 2.07 4.40
N LEU A 22 -6.10 1.40 4.05
CA LEU A 22 -5.97 0.66 2.80
C LEU A 22 -6.94 -0.54 2.73
N ALA A 23 -7.05 -1.30 3.82
CA ALA A 23 -8.03 -2.39 3.91
C ALA A 23 -9.46 -1.85 3.76
N ALA A 24 -9.79 -0.75 4.44
CA ALA A 24 -11.10 -0.14 4.35
C ALA A 24 -11.40 0.41 2.94
N PHE A 25 -10.39 0.86 2.19
CA PHE A 25 -10.54 1.22 0.77
C PHE A 25 -10.93 -0.01 -0.07
N LEU A 26 -10.21 -1.12 0.07
CA LEU A 26 -10.48 -2.35 -0.66
C LEU A 26 -11.88 -2.90 -0.33
N ASP A 27 -12.26 -2.93 0.95
CA ASP A 27 -13.60 -3.34 1.38
C ASP A 27 -14.71 -2.49 0.74
N ARG A 28 -14.49 -1.17 0.59
CA ARG A 28 -15.45 -0.28 -0.06
C ARG A 28 -15.55 -0.56 -1.55
N TYR A 29 -14.43 -0.84 -2.22
CA TYR A 29 -14.42 -1.25 -3.61
C TYR A 29 -15.22 -2.55 -3.80
N ASP A 30 -14.91 -3.58 -3.01
CA ASP A 30 -15.55 -4.90 -3.16
C ASP A 30 -17.07 -4.80 -2.95
N ARG A 31 -17.52 -4.05 -1.95
CA ARG A 31 -18.97 -3.78 -1.73
C ARG A 31 -19.63 -3.01 -2.87
N ALA A 32 -18.91 -2.13 -3.55
CA ALA A 32 -19.43 -1.44 -4.73
C ALA A 32 -19.54 -2.42 -5.92
N ALA A 33 -18.49 -3.23 -6.12
CA ALA A 33 -18.44 -4.23 -7.16
C ALA A 33 -19.50 -5.33 -7.02
N GLU A 34 -19.86 -5.71 -5.78
CA GLU A 34 -20.98 -6.62 -5.51
C GLU A 34 -22.33 -6.08 -6.00
N ARG A 35 -22.52 -4.76 -5.99
CA ARG A 35 -23.79 -4.12 -6.38
C ARG A 35 -23.86 -3.80 -7.87
N GLU A 36 -22.77 -3.32 -8.44
CA GLU A 36 -22.74 -2.71 -9.77
C GLU A 36 -21.87 -3.48 -10.78
N GLY A 37 -21.17 -4.53 -10.33
CA GLY A 37 -20.13 -5.19 -11.11
C GLY A 37 -18.77 -4.50 -10.98
N LYS A 38 -17.74 -5.12 -11.54
CA LYS A 38 -16.38 -4.54 -11.54
C LYS A 38 -16.33 -3.26 -12.37
N ALA A 39 -15.43 -2.36 -11.99
CA ALA A 39 -15.10 -1.19 -12.80
C ALA A 39 -14.55 -1.60 -14.17
N GLU A 40 -14.82 -0.79 -15.20
CA GLU A 40 -14.25 -0.98 -16.55
C GLU A 40 -12.71 -0.87 -16.52
N ASP A 41 -12.17 -0.06 -15.61
CA ASP A 41 -10.75 0.11 -15.35
C ASP A 41 -10.45 -0.15 -13.85
N GLU A 42 -9.72 -1.22 -13.56
CA GLU A 42 -9.24 -1.57 -12.21
C GLU A 42 -7.77 -1.16 -11.98
N SER A 43 -7.13 -0.41 -12.91
CA SER A 43 -5.68 -0.11 -12.88
C SER A 43 -5.20 0.52 -11.58
N MET A 44 -5.99 1.44 -10.99
CA MET A 44 -5.66 2.06 -9.70
C MET A 44 -5.67 1.04 -8.55
N LYS A 45 -6.65 0.12 -8.53
CA LYS A 45 -6.72 -0.95 -7.53
C LYS A 45 -5.57 -1.94 -7.71
N GLU A 46 -5.30 -2.34 -8.95
CA GLU A 46 -4.19 -3.24 -9.28
C GLU A 46 -2.85 -2.62 -8.84
N SER A 47 -2.64 -1.34 -9.13
CA SER A 47 -1.44 -0.60 -8.70
C SER A 47 -1.24 -0.61 -7.18
N ILE A 48 -2.32 -0.44 -6.41
CA ILE A 48 -2.27 -0.52 -4.94
C ILE A 48 -1.89 -1.92 -4.47
N LEU A 49 -2.44 -2.97 -5.08
CA LEU A 49 -2.12 -4.35 -4.72
C LEU A 49 -0.65 -4.70 -5.05
N GLU A 50 -0.13 -4.22 -6.17
CA GLU A 50 1.28 -4.37 -6.56
C GLU A 50 2.21 -3.62 -5.60
N ALA A 51 1.84 -2.41 -5.19
CA ALA A 51 2.56 -1.64 -4.17
C ALA A 51 2.63 -2.39 -2.82
N MET A 52 1.53 -3.02 -2.40
CA MET A 52 1.53 -3.86 -1.20
C MET A 52 2.45 -5.08 -1.34
N ALA A 53 2.46 -5.72 -2.50
CA ALA A 53 3.35 -6.85 -2.77
C ALA A 53 4.82 -6.44 -2.63
N LEU A 54 5.21 -5.27 -3.16
CA LEU A 54 6.55 -4.70 -3.01
C LEU A 54 6.91 -4.43 -1.54
N LEU A 55 5.99 -3.84 -0.78
CA LEU A 55 6.19 -3.54 0.64
C LEU A 55 6.34 -4.80 1.50
N SER A 56 5.62 -5.88 1.15
CA SER A 56 5.60 -7.13 1.92
C SER A 56 6.88 -7.98 1.82
N GLN A 57 7.81 -7.62 0.92
CA GLN A 57 9.04 -8.38 0.76
C GLN A 57 9.90 -8.31 2.04
N PRO A 58 10.26 -9.48 2.62
CA PRO A 58 10.89 -9.55 3.95
C PRO A 58 12.29 -8.95 3.97
N GLU A 59 13.02 -9.11 2.88
CA GLU A 59 14.34 -8.50 2.66
C GLU A 59 14.24 -7.47 1.54
N HIS A 60 14.84 -6.30 1.77
CA HIS A 60 15.05 -5.32 0.73
C HIS A 60 16.53 -4.97 0.69
N PRO A 61 17.18 -5.07 -0.48
CA PRO A 61 18.62 -4.81 -0.59
C PRO A 61 18.99 -3.35 -0.30
N LYS A 62 18.01 -2.43 -0.37
CA LYS A 62 18.16 -1.01 -0.04
C LYS A 62 16.95 -0.49 0.72
N ALA A 63 17.17 0.49 1.60
CA ALA A 63 16.10 1.17 2.34
C ALA A 63 15.41 2.27 1.50
N ASN A 64 14.92 1.93 0.30
CA ASN A 64 14.33 2.88 -0.64
C ASN A 64 12.90 2.51 -1.11
N ARG A 65 12.13 1.81 -0.27
CA ARG A 65 10.75 1.41 -0.58
C ARG A 65 9.85 2.58 -0.99
N ALA A 66 10.01 3.74 -0.34
CA ALA A 66 9.24 4.95 -0.67
C ALA A 66 9.53 5.45 -2.09
N GLU A 67 10.80 5.44 -2.52
CA GLU A 67 11.20 5.79 -3.89
C GLU A 67 10.60 4.80 -4.90
N GLN A 68 10.71 3.49 -4.62
CA GLN A 68 10.13 2.46 -5.48
C GLN A 68 8.62 2.60 -5.62
N LEU A 69 7.91 2.97 -4.55
CA LEU A 69 6.47 3.27 -4.58
C LEU A 69 6.15 4.50 -5.44
N LEU A 70 6.94 5.57 -5.33
CA LEU A 70 6.76 6.77 -6.16
C LEU A 70 6.95 6.44 -7.65
N GLU A 71 8.00 5.70 -8.00
CA GLU A 71 8.24 5.23 -9.36
C GLU A 71 7.13 4.29 -9.86
N HIS A 72 6.60 3.44 -8.97
CA HIS A 72 5.49 2.56 -9.27
C HIS A 72 4.21 3.33 -9.60
N PHE A 73 3.82 4.26 -8.73
CA PHE A 73 2.61 5.05 -8.92
C PHE A 73 2.71 6.03 -10.09
N ALA A 74 3.91 6.50 -10.45
CA ALA A 74 4.11 7.35 -11.62
C ALA A 74 3.82 6.65 -12.97
N LYS A 75 3.65 5.32 -12.98
CA LYS A 75 3.28 4.56 -14.19
C LYS A 75 1.79 4.60 -14.50
N ILE A 76 0.97 4.89 -13.50
CA ILE A 76 -0.48 5.04 -13.63
C ILE A 76 -0.74 6.52 -13.95
N ASN A 77 -1.20 6.84 -15.16
CA ASN A 77 -1.56 8.19 -15.61
C ASN A 77 -3.07 8.33 -15.75
#